data_AF-B0EK56-F1
#
_entry.id   AF-B0EK56-F1
#
_cell.length_a   1.000
_cell.length_b   1.000
_cell.length_c   1.000
_cell.angle_alpha   90.00
_cell.angle_beta   90.00
_cell.angle_gamma   90.00
#
_symmetry.space_group_name_H-M   'P 1'
#
loop_
_entity.id
_entity.type
_entity.pdbx_description
1 polymer ?
#
loop_
_entity_poly.entity_id
_entity_poly.type
_entity_poly.pdbx_seq_one_letter_code
_entity_poly.pdbx_strand_id
1 'polypeptide(L)'
;MKSPFVPCSKETYEVIEGNEIEAIRSQSNPSDNVISSTSSFQRKSPKKTRWRKSLKEKAVTLGKDLGISNTLRYLKKFPEYQNLCASTLYYWIRADERESSSISQQRL
;
A
#
# COMPACT_ATOMS: atom_id res chain seq x y z
N MET A 1 -35.80 -19.67 -15.14
CA MET A 1 -34.71 -20.31 -14.35
C MET A 1 -34.52 -19.48 -13.08
N LYS A 2 -34.81 -20.05 -11.90
CA LYS A 2 -34.62 -19.36 -10.61
C LYS A 2 -33.16 -19.53 -10.19
N SER A 3 -32.54 -18.45 -9.74
CA SER A 3 -31.16 -18.46 -9.25
C SER A 3 -30.99 -19.54 -8.16
N PRO A 4 -29.94 -20.36 -8.20
CA PRO A 4 -29.64 -21.32 -7.13
C PRO A 4 -29.15 -20.64 -5.85
N PHE A 5 -28.89 -19.32 -5.89
CA PHE A 5 -28.44 -18.55 -4.74
C PHE A 5 -29.65 -17.97 -3.98
N VAL A 6 -29.86 -18.49 -2.78
CA VAL A 6 -30.84 -17.98 -1.81
C VAL A 6 -30.11 -17.09 -0.80
N PRO A 7 -30.63 -15.90 -0.44
CA PRO A 7 -30.01 -15.06 0.58
C PRO A 7 -29.94 -15.80 1.92
N CYS A 8 -28.79 -15.77 2.59
CA CYS A 8 -28.58 -16.40 3.88
C CYS A 8 -29.14 -15.52 5.02
N SER A 9 -29.71 -16.13 6.06
CA SER A 9 -30.16 -15.41 7.26
C SER A 9 -28.95 -14.80 7.99
N LYS A 10 -29.14 -13.64 8.63
CA LYS A 10 -28.09 -13.00 9.45
C LYS A 10 -27.66 -13.86 10.64
N GLU A 11 -28.52 -14.76 11.10
CA GLU A 11 -28.25 -15.67 12.22
C GLU A 11 -27.25 -16.77 11.85
N THR A 12 -27.04 -17.01 10.56
CA THR A 12 -26.21 -18.10 10.03
C THR A 12 -24.78 -17.66 9.66
N TYR A 13 -24.44 -16.38 9.80
CA TYR A 13 -23.08 -15.91 9.56
C TYR A 13 -22.65 -14.88 10.60
N GLU A 14 -21.34 -14.88 10.88
CA GLU A 14 -20.69 -13.86 11.69
C GLU A 14 -19.72 -13.08 10.80
N VAL A 15 -19.78 -11.75 10.87
CA VAL A 15 -18.85 -10.88 10.13
C VAL A 15 -17.66 -10.64 11.02
N ILE A 16 -16.52 -11.24 10.68
CA ILE A 16 -15.26 -11.00 11.37
C ILE A 16 -14.66 -9.72 10.78
N GLU A 17 -14.84 -8.59 11.48
CA GLU A 17 -14.11 -7.36 11.17
C GLU A 17 -12.66 -7.52 11.60
N GLY A 18 -11.74 -7.32 10.65
CA GLY A 18 -10.31 -7.53 10.86
C GLY A 18 -9.66 -6.46 11.73
N ASN A 19 -9.92 -6.51 13.04
CA ASN A 19 -9.05 -6.05 14.11
C ASN A 19 -9.41 -6.87 15.37
N GLU A 20 -8.45 -7.63 15.89
CA GLU A 20 -8.55 -8.54 17.06
C GLU A 20 -9.19 -9.91 16.81
N ILE A 21 -8.43 -10.84 16.20
CA ILE A 21 -8.65 -12.27 16.43
C ILE A 21 -7.77 -12.71 17.61
N GLU A 22 -8.15 -12.29 18.82
CA GLU A 22 -7.75 -12.97 20.06
C GLU A 22 -8.97 -13.09 21.00
N ALA A 23 -10.07 -13.66 20.51
CA ALA A 23 -11.20 -13.97 21.39
C ALA A 23 -12.08 -15.15 20.95
N ILE A 24 -11.66 -15.99 19.99
CA ILE A 24 -12.40 -17.23 19.67
C ILE A 24 -11.53 -18.45 20.00
N ARG A 25 -11.12 -18.55 21.27
CA ARG A 25 -10.76 -19.84 21.86
C ARG A 25 -10.99 -19.84 23.36
N SER A 26 -12.25 -19.82 23.76
CA SER A 26 -12.62 -20.06 25.15
C SER A 26 -13.92 -20.87 25.23
N GLN A 27 -13.82 -22.16 24.90
CA GLN A 27 -14.55 -23.14 25.69
C GLN A 27 -13.56 -23.78 26.67
N SER A 28 -13.77 -23.38 27.93
CA SER A 28 -13.41 -24.04 29.20
C SER A 28 -11.95 -24.44 29.46
N ASN A 29 -11.27 -23.67 30.31
CA ASN A 29 -10.90 -24.08 31.68
C ASN A 29 -10.34 -22.88 32.47
N PRO A 30 -10.66 -22.72 33.78
CA PRO A 30 -10.19 -21.59 34.57
C PRO A 30 -9.02 -21.99 35.48
N SER A 31 -7.81 -21.51 35.21
CA SER A 31 -6.84 -21.28 36.28
C SER A 31 -5.69 -20.37 35.83
N ASP A 32 -5.29 -19.53 36.79
CA ASP A 32 -4.00 -18.86 36.93
C ASP A 32 -3.73 -17.56 36.15
N ASN A 33 -3.99 -16.47 36.88
CA ASN A 33 -3.14 -15.29 37.03
C ASN A 33 -1.76 -15.40 36.38
N VAL A 34 -1.55 -14.69 35.27
CA VAL A 34 -0.23 -14.18 34.89
C VAL A 34 -0.39 -12.73 34.43
N ILE A 35 0.02 -11.80 35.28
CA ILE A 35 0.24 -10.40 34.94
C ILE A 35 1.37 -10.39 33.90
N SER A 36 1.02 -10.33 32.61
CA SER A 36 1.99 -10.06 31.54
C SER A 36 1.98 -8.57 31.24
N SER A 37 2.90 -7.85 31.86
CA SER A 37 3.31 -6.50 31.48
C SER A 37 4.03 -6.54 30.12
N THR A 38 3.28 -6.75 29.05
CA THR A 38 3.80 -6.55 27.70
C THR A 38 3.79 -5.05 27.41
N SER A 39 4.97 -4.44 27.34
CA SER A 39 5.12 -3.09 26.80
C SER A 39 4.43 -3.05 25.45
N SER A 40 3.34 -2.29 25.33
CA SER A 40 2.60 -2.16 24.07
C SER A 40 3.55 -1.57 23.02
N PHE A 41 4.15 -2.45 22.22
CA PHE A 41 4.80 -2.04 20.98
C PHE A 41 3.66 -1.64 20.06
N GLN A 42 3.21 -0.40 20.18
CA GLN A 42 2.34 0.22 19.20
C GLN A 42 3.09 0.23 17.88
N ARG A 43 2.92 -0.84 17.10
CA ARG A 43 3.29 -0.88 15.69
C ARG A 43 2.39 0.13 15.00
N LYS A 44 2.84 1.39 14.98
CA LYS A 44 2.23 2.44 14.18
C LYS A 44 2.12 1.88 12.78
N SER A 45 0.89 1.71 12.29
CA SER A 45 0.66 1.35 10.89
C SER A 45 1.47 2.32 10.03
N PRO A 46 2.30 1.83 9.09
CA PRO A 46 3.14 2.73 8.32
C PRO A 46 2.22 3.66 7.53
N LYS A 47 2.14 4.91 7.98
CA LYS A 47 1.43 5.98 7.25
C LYS A 47 2.02 5.96 5.84
N LYS A 48 1.20 5.60 4.84
CA LYS A 48 1.60 5.60 3.44
C LYS A 48 2.09 7.01 3.12
N THR A 49 3.41 7.17 3.09
CA THR A 49 4.03 8.47 2.93
C THR A 49 3.87 8.86 1.48
N ARG A 50 3.11 9.92 1.22
CA ARG A 50 2.91 10.44 -0.12
C ARG A 50 4.24 10.96 -0.66
N TRP A 51 4.61 10.55 -1.87
CA TRP A 51 5.78 11.07 -2.55
C TRP A 51 5.67 12.58 -2.77
N ARG A 52 6.73 13.32 -2.43
CA ARG A 52 6.81 14.76 -2.73
C ARG A 52 6.90 14.97 -4.24
N LYS A 53 6.24 16.01 -4.75
CA LYS A 53 6.20 16.33 -6.18
C LYS A 53 7.62 16.49 -6.78
N SER A 54 8.49 17.23 -6.10
CA SER A 54 9.89 17.44 -6.52
C SER A 54 10.70 16.15 -6.63
N LEU A 55 10.51 15.20 -5.70
CA LEU A 55 11.19 13.90 -5.74
C LEU A 55 10.71 13.06 -6.93
N LYS A 56 9.40 13.09 -7.20
CA LYS A 56 8.78 12.41 -8.35
C LYS A 56 9.33 12.97 -9.66
N GLU A 57 9.31 14.28 -9.83
CA GLU A 57 9.81 14.93 -11.06
C GLU A 57 11.27 14.57 -11.32
N LYS A 58 12.15 14.71 -10.32
CA LYS A 58 13.57 14.35 -10.45
C LYS A 58 13.77 12.88 -10.86
N ALA A 59 12.99 11.96 -10.27
CA ALA A 59 13.07 10.55 -10.61
C ALA A 59 12.57 10.27 -12.03
N VAL A 60 11.51 10.96 -12.48
CA VAL A 60 10.98 10.83 -13.84
C VAL A 60 11.98 11.35 -14.87
N THR A 61 12.59 12.51 -14.64
CA THR A 61 13.63 13.07 -15.53
C THR A 61 14.80 12.09 -15.69
N LEU A 62 15.37 11.62 -14.57
CA LEU A 62 16.45 10.64 -14.60
C LEU A 62 16.02 9.33 -15.27
N GLY A 63 14.78 8.90 -15.03
CA GLY A 63 14.19 7.69 -15.61
C GLY A 63 14.09 7.74 -17.13
N LYS A 64 13.79 8.91 -17.70
CA LYS A 64 13.77 9.15 -19.15
C LYS A 64 15.19 9.20 -19.73
N ASP A 65 16.14 9.80 -19.01
CA ASP A 65 17.51 9.99 -19.50
C ASP A 65 18.36 8.70 -19.44
N LEU A 66 18.31 7.99 -18.30
CA LEU A 66 19.21 6.85 -18.00
C LEU A 66 18.51 5.50 -18.16
N GLY A 67 17.19 5.48 -18.26
CA GLY A 67 16.36 4.29 -18.15
C GLY A 67 16.09 3.86 -16.70
N ILE A 68 15.06 3.03 -16.52
CA ILE A 68 14.50 2.65 -15.21
C ILE A 68 15.53 1.96 -14.32
N SER A 69 16.22 0.94 -14.83
CA SER A 69 17.16 0.12 -14.05
C SER A 69 18.33 0.93 -13.51
N ASN A 70 18.94 1.76 -14.36
CA ASN A 70 20.06 2.62 -13.98
C ASN A 70 19.62 3.70 -12.99
N THR A 71 18.44 4.27 -13.21
CA THR A 71 17.86 5.29 -12.32
C THR A 71 17.61 4.73 -10.93
N LEU A 72 17.02 3.55 -10.79
CA LEU A 72 16.83 2.93 -9.47
C LEU A 72 18.15 2.61 -8.78
N ARG A 73 19.15 2.11 -9.52
CA ARG A 73 20.49 1.87 -8.98
C ARG A 73 21.11 3.15 -8.43
N TYR A 74 20.95 4.26 -9.15
CA TYR A 74 21.42 5.58 -8.71
C TYR A 74 20.64 6.09 -7.50
N LEU A 75 19.31 6.07 -7.56
CA LEU A 75 18.42 6.60 -6.52
C LEU A 75 18.49 5.82 -5.21
N LYS A 76 18.88 4.54 -5.23
CA LYS A 76 19.06 3.71 -4.03
C LYS A 76 20.08 4.28 -3.03
N LYS A 77 20.97 5.19 -3.47
CA LYS A 77 21.92 5.90 -2.60
C LYS A 77 21.27 6.95 -1.69
N PHE A 78 20.02 7.33 -1.98
CA PHE A 78 19.31 8.39 -1.30
C PHE A 78 18.15 7.80 -0.47
N PRO A 79 18.07 8.10 0.84
CA PRO A 79 17.10 7.49 1.74
C PRO A 79 15.64 7.82 1.36
N GLU A 80 15.41 8.96 0.71
CA GLU A 80 14.09 9.37 0.26
C GLU A 80 13.50 8.42 -0.77
N TYR A 81 14.35 7.71 -1.52
CA TYR A 81 13.95 6.82 -2.60
C TYR A 81 13.97 5.33 -2.21
N GLN A 82 14.21 5.01 -0.94
CA GLN A 82 14.39 3.62 -0.49
C GLN A 82 13.19 2.70 -0.80
N ASN A 83 11.98 3.27 -0.82
CA ASN A 83 10.74 2.56 -1.11
C ASN A 83 10.29 2.69 -2.58
N LEU A 84 11.12 3.29 -3.46
CA LEU A 84 10.80 3.41 -4.88
C LEU A 84 11.11 2.10 -5.60
N CYS A 85 10.11 1.55 -6.29
CA CYS A 85 10.26 0.34 -7.11
C CYS A 85 10.10 0.65 -8.61
N ALA A 86 10.55 -0.30 -9.45
CA ALA A 86 10.55 -0.16 -10.90
C ALA A 86 9.17 0.08 -11.51
N SER A 87 8.15 -0.63 -11.03
CA SER A 87 6.78 -0.45 -11.50
C SER A 87 6.23 0.95 -11.19
N THR A 88 6.55 1.49 -10.02
CA THR A 88 6.15 2.85 -9.64
C THR A 88 6.84 3.89 -10.51
N LEU A 89 8.14 3.74 -10.75
CA LEU A 89 8.89 4.64 -11.62
C LEU A 89 8.39 4.59 -13.07
N TYR A 90 8.16 3.40 -13.61
CA TYR A 90 7.57 3.21 -14.95
C TYR A 90 6.21 3.91 -15.06
N TYR A 91 5.34 3.72 -14.08
CA TYR A 91 4.02 4.35 -14.05
C TYR A 91 4.13 5.88 -14.07
N TRP A 92 5.06 6.46 -13.31
CA TRP A 92 5.26 7.91 -13.31
C TRP A 92 5.75 8.45 -14.66
N ILE A 93 6.71 7.77 -15.30
CA ILE A 93 7.20 8.16 -16.62
C ILE A 93 6.05 8.13 -17.65
N ARG A 94 5.27 7.05 -17.67
CA ARG A 94 4.09 6.92 -18.55
C ARG A 94 2.98 7.95 -18.26
N ALA A 95 2.78 8.32 -17.00
CA ALA A 95 1.83 9.35 -16.65
C ALA A 95 2.27 10.73 -17.18
N ASP A 96 3.56 11.03 -17.07
CA ASP A 96 4.16 12.29 -17.53
C ASP A 96 4.14 12.43 -19.07
N GLU A 97 4.36 11.33 -19.80
CA GLU A 97 4.20 11.28 -21.28
C GLU A 97 2.77 11.61 -21.73
N ARG A 98 1.75 11.14 -20.99
CA ARG A 98 0.36 11.45 -21.31
C ARG A 98 0.02 12.91 -21.06
N GLU A 99 0.48 13.46 -19.94
CA GLU A 99 0.24 14.87 -19.57
C GLU A 99 0.90 15.85 -20.57
N SER A 100 2.14 15.56 -20.98
CA SER A 100 2.84 16.34 -22.02
C SER A 100 2.15 16.25 -23.40
N SER A 101 1.58 15.09 -23.74
CA SER A 101 0.80 14.92 -24.97
C SER A 101 -0.50 15.74 -24.95
N SER A 102 -1.20 15.78 -23.81
CA SER A 102 -2.43 16.57 -23.64
C SER A 102 -2.17 18.08 -23.67
N ILE A 103 -1.07 18.56 -23.08
CA ILE A 103 -0.68 19.98 -23.12
C ILE A 103 -0.44 20.46 -24.56
N SER A 104 0.09 19.58 -25.42
CA SER A 104 0.44 19.92 -26.80
C SER A 104 -0.80 20.07 -27.69
N GLN A 105 -1.93 19.45 -27.31
CA GLN A 105 -3.18 19.50 -28.07
C GLN A 105 -4.08 20.71 -27.70
N GLN A 106 -3.82 21.39 -26.58
CA GLN A 106 -4.61 22.57 -26.16
C GLN A 106 -4.06 23.92 -26.66
N ARG A 107 -2.96 23.92 -27.43
CA ARG A 107 -2.31 25.14 -27.97
C ARG A 107 -2.53 25.37 -29.47
N LEU A 108 -3.46 24.65 -30.09
CA LEU A 108 -3.93 24.87 -31.46
C LEU A 108 -5.35 25.44 -31.41
#